data_AF-A0A7L4TSU8-F1
#
_entry.id   AF-A0A7L4TSU8-F1
#
_cell.length_a   1.000
_cell.length_b   1.000
_cell.length_c   1.000
_cell.angle_alpha   90.00
_cell.angle_beta   90.00
_cell.angle_gamma   90.00
#
_symmetry.space_group_name_H-M   'P 1'
#
loop_
_entity.id
_entity.type
_entity.pdbx_description
1 polymer ?
#
loop_
_entity_poly.entity_id
_entity_poly.type
_entity_poly.pdbx_seq_one_letter_code
_entity_poly.pdbx_strand_id
1 'polypeptide(L)'
;WVSNNLDSLEGVNIEKAKIRVDRLEKNTPEEARAFSLSLYNMLPRIKLTDLLVEVAHWTGFDEMLIHASTNRPPKGEEKVVLMAALMAMGTNIGLTKMAEATPGVTYHQMANAAQWRLFDDAISRAQATLVNFQHKLKLASYWGDGSTSSSDGMRVQVGVSSLHADANPLYGSGKGATIYRFTSDQFSSFYT
;
A
#
# COMPACT_ATOMS: atom_id res chain seq x y z
N TRP A 1 41.19 -0.05 -6.41
CA TRP A 1 40.42 1.19 -6.67
C TRP A 1 39.72 1.66 -5.38
N VAL A 2 38.82 0.87 -4.78
CA VAL A 2 38.14 1.22 -3.51
C VAL A 2 39.13 1.54 -2.38
N SER A 3 40.19 0.74 -2.21
CA SER A 3 41.26 0.97 -1.23
C SER A 3 42.00 2.30 -1.41
N ASN A 4 42.05 2.83 -2.64
CA ASN A 4 42.83 4.02 -2.99
C ASN A 4 41.98 5.30 -2.93
N ASN A 5 40.67 5.17 -2.74
CA ASN A 5 39.72 6.29 -2.72
C ASN A 5 38.91 6.33 -1.41
N LEU A 6 39.28 5.53 -0.40
CA LEU A 6 38.51 5.41 0.84
C LEU A 6 38.36 6.75 1.56
N ASP A 7 39.44 7.51 1.64
CA ASP A 7 39.48 8.81 2.32
C ASP A 7 38.69 9.91 1.58
N SER A 8 38.30 9.64 0.32
CA SER A 8 37.49 10.56 -0.50
C SER A 8 35.99 10.23 -0.50
N LEU A 9 35.60 9.09 0.10
CA LEU A 9 34.22 8.63 0.14
C LEU A 9 33.58 8.98 1.48
N GLU A 10 32.71 9.99 1.48
CA GLU A 10 31.89 10.33 2.66
C GLU A 10 30.94 9.18 3.00
N GLY A 11 30.89 8.81 4.29
CA GLY A 11 29.99 7.79 4.81
C GLY A 11 30.36 6.34 4.45
N VAL A 12 31.60 6.05 4.02
CA VAL A 12 32.05 4.67 3.77
C VAL A 12 33.16 4.29 4.75
N ASN A 13 32.91 3.28 5.59
CA ASN A 13 33.88 2.75 6.54
C ASN A 13 34.18 1.27 6.24
N ILE A 14 35.45 0.88 6.25
CA ILE A 14 35.88 -0.52 6.12
C ILE A 14 36.42 -1.01 7.47
N GLU A 15 35.63 -1.80 8.16
CA GLU A 15 36.02 -2.47 9.40
C GLU A 15 36.01 -3.98 9.22
N LYS A 16 37.12 -4.67 9.58
CA LYS A 16 37.23 -6.14 9.56
C LYS A 16 36.81 -6.79 8.24
N ALA A 17 37.26 -6.22 7.11
CA ALA A 17 36.90 -6.65 5.75
C ALA A 17 35.40 -6.54 5.40
N LYS A 18 34.63 -5.73 6.13
CA LYS A 18 33.25 -5.38 5.80
C LYS A 18 33.16 -3.91 5.42
N ILE A 19 32.55 -3.62 4.28
CA ILE A 19 32.21 -2.27 3.85
C ILE A 19 30.89 -1.89 4.52
N ARG A 20 30.90 -0.81 5.28
CA ARG A 20 29.71 -0.19 5.88
C ARG A 20 29.50 1.16 5.22
N VAL A 21 28.31 1.36 4.67
CA VAL A 21 27.88 2.65 4.12
C VAL A 21 26.89 3.24 5.10
N ASP A 22 27.11 4.48 5.51
CA ASP A 22 26.22 5.22 6.38
C ASP A 22 24.91 5.51 5.65
N ARG A 23 23.82 5.50 6.42
CA ARG A 23 22.50 5.79 5.89
C ARG A 23 22.45 7.26 5.49
N LEU A 24 21.97 7.53 4.27
CA LEU A 24 21.70 8.90 3.86
C LEU A 24 20.67 9.54 4.79
N GLU A 25 21.06 10.67 5.37
CA GLU A 25 20.18 11.51 6.17
C GLU A 25 19.22 12.30 5.28
N LYS A 26 18.07 12.66 5.84
CA LYS A 26 17.05 13.41 5.10
C LYS A 26 17.54 14.83 4.82
N ASN A 27 17.98 15.08 3.58
CA ASN A 27 18.43 16.40 3.11
C ASN A 27 17.31 17.23 2.46
N THR A 28 16.10 17.23 3.06
CA THR A 28 14.99 18.03 2.52
C THR A 28 15.10 19.48 3.06
N PRO A 29 15.18 20.50 2.18
CA PRO A 29 15.22 21.90 2.59
C PRO A 29 14.02 22.28 3.48
N GLU A 30 14.22 23.22 4.40
CA GLU A 30 13.17 23.64 5.33
C GLU A 30 12.04 24.36 4.60
N GLU A 31 12.38 25.13 3.55
CA GLU A 31 11.44 25.81 2.66
C GLU A 31 10.52 24.80 1.95
N ALA A 32 11.08 23.66 1.50
CA ALA A 32 10.31 22.60 0.87
C ALA A 32 9.34 21.92 1.86
N ARG A 33 9.76 21.73 3.13
CA ARG A 33 8.86 21.25 4.19
C ARG A 33 7.73 22.25 4.45
N ALA A 34 8.05 23.53 4.60
CA ALA A 34 7.05 24.58 4.84
C ALA A 34 6.04 24.68 3.69
N PHE A 35 6.52 24.61 2.44
CA PHE A 35 5.67 24.61 1.27
C PHE A 35 4.77 23.36 1.21
N SER A 36 5.32 22.17 1.47
CA SER A 36 4.53 20.93 1.54
C SER A 36 3.41 21.00 2.58
N LEU A 37 3.67 21.59 3.75
CA LEU A 37 2.64 21.80 4.78
C LEU A 37 1.57 22.79 4.31
N SER A 38 1.96 23.87 3.62
CA SER A 38 1.01 24.84 3.07
C SER A 38 0.06 24.19 2.04
N LEU A 39 0.59 23.35 1.15
CA LEU A 39 -0.20 22.59 0.18
C LEU A 39 -1.14 21.59 0.87
N TYR A 40 -0.65 20.90 1.90
CA TYR A 40 -1.45 19.94 2.65
C TYR A 40 -2.65 20.62 3.34
N ASN A 41 -2.47 21.83 3.86
CA ASN A 41 -3.53 22.60 4.49
C ASN A 41 -4.59 23.12 3.50
N MET A 42 -4.30 23.14 2.19
CA MET A 42 -5.28 23.49 1.16
C MET A 42 -6.19 22.30 0.80
N LEU A 43 -5.83 21.07 1.18
CA LEU A 43 -6.63 19.90 0.88
C LEU A 43 -7.89 19.85 1.76
N PRO A 44 -9.08 19.60 1.18
CA PRO A 44 -10.31 19.48 1.94
C PRO A 44 -10.27 18.23 2.83
N ARG A 45 -10.95 18.31 3.99
CA ARG A 45 -11.21 17.13 4.82
C ARG A 45 -12.31 16.31 4.17
N ILE A 46 -11.95 15.16 3.63
CA ILE A 46 -12.87 14.23 2.96
C ILE A 46 -12.98 12.93 3.76
N LYS A 47 -14.16 12.32 3.73
CA LYS A 47 -14.34 10.98 4.32
C LYS A 47 -13.65 9.97 3.43
N LEU A 48 -12.97 9.00 4.05
CA LEU A 48 -12.31 7.92 3.32
C LEU A 48 -13.28 7.14 2.40
N THR A 49 -14.54 6.98 2.83
CA THR A 49 -15.61 6.35 2.04
C THR A 49 -15.84 7.08 0.72
N ASP A 50 -15.92 8.40 0.78
CA ASP A 50 -16.24 9.24 -0.37
C ASP A 50 -15.05 9.24 -1.35
N LEU A 51 -13.83 9.31 -0.81
CA LEU A 51 -12.60 9.16 -1.59
C LEU A 51 -12.54 7.81 -2.31
N LEU A 52 -12.88 6.70 -1.64
CA LEU A 52 -12.85 5.38 -2.27
C LEU A 52 -13.86 5.26 -3.42
N VAL A 53 -15.07 5.78 -3.25
CA VAL A 53 -16.10 5.79 -4.30
C VAL A 53 -15.67 6.68 -5.47
N GLU A 54 -15.07 7.84 -5.18
CA GLU A 54 -14.57 8.75 -6.21
C GLU A 54 -13.41 8.14 -7.01
N VAL A 55 -12.45 7.50 -6.34
CA VAL A 55 -11.33 6.79 -7.00
C VAL A 55 -11.85 5.59 -7.80
N ALA A 56 -12.85 4.86 -7.30
CA ALA A 56 -13.50 3.80 -8.06
C ALA A 56 -14.14 4.36 -9.34
N HIS A 57 -14.80 5.51 -9.25
CA HIS A 57 -15.40 6.18 -10.41
C HIS A 57 -14.35 6.63 -11.44
N TRP A 58 -13.20 7.15 -11.00
CA TRP A 58 -12.13 7.58 -11.91
C TRP A 58 -11.42 6.43 -12.61
N THR A 59 -11.18 5.33 -11.89
CA THR A 59 -10.27 4.26 -12.33
C THR A 59 -10.98 3.01 -12.80
N GLY A 60 -12.21 2.75 -12.35
CA GLY A 60 -12.94 1.51 -12.61
C GLY A 60 -12.33 0.29 -11.91
N PHE A 61 -11.50 0.46 -10.87
CA PHE A 61 -10.84 -0.67 -10.21
C PHE A 61 -11.84 -1.67 -9.61
N ASP A 62 -13.01 -1.19 -9.18
CA ASP A 62 -14.06 -2.00 -8.58
C ASP A 62 -14.70 -2.96 -9.58
N GLU A 63 -14.62 -2.67 -10.89
CA GLU A 63 -15.09 -3.57 -11.94
C GLU A 63 -14.24 -4.84 -12.06
N MET A 64 -12.98 -4.79 -11.63
CA MET A 64 -12.07 -5.93 -11.62
C MET A 64 -12.38 -6.93 -10.50
N LEU A 65 -13.17 -6.51 -9.50
CA LEU A 65 -13.64 -7.32 -8.39
C LEU A 65 -14.81 -8.21 -8.84
N ILE A 66 -14.53 -9.05 -9.84
CA ILE A 66 -15.48 -9.98 -10.43
C ILE A 66 -15.87 -11.08 -9.43
N HIS A 67 -17.05 -11.66 -9.61
CA HIS A 67 -17.48 -12.79 -8.79
C HIS A 67 -16.75 -14.07 -9.20
N ALA A 68 -16.04 -14.75 -8.28
CA ALA A 68 -15.14 -15.87 -8.60
C ALA A 68 -15.81 -17.02 -9.39
N SER A 69 -17.10 -17.29 -9.16
CA SER A 69 -17.83 -18.34 -9.90
C SER A 69 -18.44 -17.88 -11.23
N THR A 70 -18.82 -16.61 -11.38
CA THR A 70 -19.62 -16.16 -12.56
C THR A 70 -18.85 -15.20 -13.46
N ASN A 71 -17.68 -14.73 -13.03
CA ASN A 71 -16.87 -13.72 -13.69
C ASN A 71 -17.60 -12.41 -14.02
N ARG A 72 -18.71 -12.12 -13.33
CA ARG A 72 -19.49 -10.89 -13.52
C ARG A 72 -18.97 -9.76 -12.63
N PRO A 73 -18.89 -8.51 -13.12
CA PRO A 73 -18.54 -7.36 -12.30
C PRO A 73 -19.62 -7.05 -11.25
N PRO A 74 -19.31 -6.30 -10.19
CA PRO A 74 -20.27 -5.96 -9.15
C PRO A 74 -21.30 -4.95 -9.68
N LYS A 75 -22.55 -5.05 -9.20
CA LYS A 75 -23.67 -4.22 -9.71
C LYS A 75 -24.50 -3.61 -8.59
N GLY A 76 -24.99 -2.39 -8.84
CA GLY A 76 -25.93 -1.69 -7.95
C GLY A 76 -25.37 -1.56 -6.53
N GLU A 77 -26.19 -1.89 -5.54
CA GLU A 77 -25.86 -1.76 -4.11
C GLU A 77 -24.72 -2.69 -3.65
N GLU A 78 -24.41 -3.73 -4.41
CA GLU A 78 -23.27 -4.62 -4.10
C GLU A 78 -21.94 -3.85 -4.06
N LYS A 79 -21.79 -2.81 -4.89
CA LYS A 79 -20.59 -1.97 -4.88
C LYS A 79 -20.36 -1.30 -3.52
N VAL A 80 -21.42 -0.90 -2.82
CA VAL A 80 -21.33 -0.29 -1.49
C VAL A 80 -20.86 -1.32 -0.46
N VAL A 81 -21.42 -2.53 -0.48
CA VAL A 81 -21.00 -3.65 0.37
C VAL A 81 -19.53 -3.99 0.14
N LEU A 82 -19.10 -3.99 -1.12
CA LEU A 82 -17.73 -4.28 -1.52
C LEU A 82 -16.75 -3.22 -1.01
N MET A 83 -17.08 -1.94 -1.12
CA MET A 83 -16.27 -0.85 -0.56
C MET A 83 -16.18 -0.96 0.97
N ALA A 84 -17.28 -1.29 1.66
CA ALA A 84 -17.28 -1.50 3.11
C ALA A 84 -16.38 -2.69 3.52
N ALA A 85 -16.46 -3.81 2.80
CA ALA A 85 -15.60 -4.97 3.02
C ALA A 85 -14.12 -4.63 2.79
N LEU A 86 -13.81 -3.92 1.70
CA LEU A 86 -12.46 -3.46 1.39
C LEU A 86 -11.91 -2.53 2.48
N MET A 87 -12.71 -1.56 2.95
CA MET A 87 -12.32 -0.71 4.08
C MET A 87 -12.08 -1.53 5.35
N ALA A 88 -12.96 -2.46 5.67
CA ALA A 88 -12.86 -3.26 6.90
C ALA A 88 -11.55 -4.04 6.96
N MET A 89 -11.15 -4.63 5.83
CA MET A 89 -9.90 -5.37 5.68
C MET A 89 -8.69 -4.43 5.60
N GLY A 90 -8.76 -3.39 4.78
CA GLY A 90 -7.65 -2.46 4.54
C GLY A 90 -7.30 -1.56 5.73
N THR A 91 -8.24 -1.30 6.64
CA THR A 91 -8.03 -0.48 7.85
C THR A 91 -7.87 -1.32 9.11
N ASN A 92 -7.87 -2.65 9.01
CA ASN A 92 -7.80 -3.57 10.14
C ASN A 92 -8.89 -3.35 11.21
N ILE A 93 -10.06 -2.82 10.83
CA ILE A 93 -11.24 -2.68 11.70
C ILE A 93 -11.94 -4.04 11.86
N GLY A 94 -11.95 -4.85 10.79
CA GLY A 94 -12.65 -6.13 10.72
C GLY A 94 -14.14 -5.98 10.35
N LEU A 95 -14.70 -7.02 9.74
CA LEU A 95 -16.05 -6.97 9.15
C LEU A 95 -17.15 -6.76 10.20
N THR A 96 -16.99 -7.31 11.41
CA THR A 96 -17.99 -7.18 12.49
C THR A 96 -18.14 -5.72 12.92
N LYS A 97 -17.03 -5.07 13.28
CA LYS A 97 -17.04 -3.67 13.69
C LYS A 97 -17.43 -2.73 12.55
N MET A 98 -17.06 -3.07 11.32
CA MET A 98 -17.49 -2.31 10.15
C MET A 98 -19.01 -2.38 9.95
N ALA A 99 -19.63 -3.54 10.20
CA ALA A 99 -21.09 -3.70 10.08
C ALA A 99 -21.83 -2.87 11.14
N GLU A 100 -21.31 -2.83 12.36
CA GLU A 100 -21.83 -1.96 13.44
C GLU A 100 -21.72 -0.47 13.08
N ALA A 101 -20.66 -0.09 12.35
CA ALA A 101 -20.41 1.29 11.94
C ALA A 101 -21.10 1.71 10.63
N THR A 102 -21.67 0.77 9.86
CA THR A 102 -22.22 1.02 8.52
C THR A 102 -23.69 0.63 8.44
N PRO A 103 -24.63 1.57 8.72
CA PRO A 103 -26.05 1.31 8.60
C PRO A 103 -26.42 0.80 7.19
N GLY A 104 -27.20 -0.28 7.13
CA GLY A 104 -27.65 -0.89 5.87
C GLY A 104 -26.70 -1.92 5.25
N VAL A 105 -25.50 -2.13 5.82
CA VAL A 105 -24.57 -3.18 5.39
C VAL A 105 -24.34 -4.18 6.53
N THR A 106 -24.73 -5.43 6.31
CA THR A 106 -24.58 -6.50 7.30
C THR A 106 -23.22 -7.20 7.21
N TYR A 107 -22.82 -7.82 8.32
CA TYR A 107 -21.64 -8.71 8.35
C TYR A 107 -21.72 -9.79 7.26
N HIS A 108 -22.88 -10.45 7.11
CA HIS A 108 -23.04 -11.54 6.14
C HIS A 108 -22.85 -11.08 4.69
N GLN A 109 -23.35 -9.90 4.34
CA GLN A 109 -23.14 -9.31 3.02
C GLN A 109 -21.64 -9.04 2.79
N MET A 110 -20.94 -8.45 3.75
CA MET A 110 -19.50 -8.19 3.62
C MET A 110 -18.67 -9.47 3.60
N ALA A 111 -19.00 -10.47 4.41
CA ALA A 111 -18.32 -11.76 4.41
C ALA A 111 -18.49 -12.48 3.06
N ASN A 112 -19.69 -12.42 2.48
CA ASN A 112 -19.93 -12.95 1.15
C ASN A 112 -19.13 -12.20 0.07
N ALA A 113 -19.14 -10.86 0.11
CA ALA A 113 -18.36 -10.05 -0.82
C ALA A 113 -16.85 -10.34 -0.69
N ALA A 114 -16.31 -10.38 0.53
CA ALA A 114 -14.91 -10.69 0.77
C ALA A 114 -14.53 -12.07 0.19
N GLN A 115 -15.35 -13.08 0.45
CA GLN A 115 -15.10 -14.44 -0.02
C GLN A 115 -15.14 -14.56 -1.55
N TRP A 116 -16.12 -13.93 -2.21
CA TRP A 116 -16.39 -14.17 -3.63
C TRP A 116 -15.82 -13.12 -4.58
N ARG A 117 -15.41 -11.96 -4.06
CA ARG A 117 -14.97 -10.80 -4.85
C ARG A 117 -13.55 -10.35 -4.54
N LEU A 118 -13.06 -10.57 -3.31
CA LEU A 118 -11.75 -10.09 -2.84
C LEU A 118 -10.71 -11.21 -2.79
N PHE A 119 -10.73 -12.12 -3.78
CA PHE A 119 -9.70 -13.14 -3.93
C PHE A 119 -8.47 -12.57 -4.66
N ASP A 120 -7.32 -13.22 -4.48
CA ASP A 120 -6.00 -12.71 -4.89
C ASP A 120 -5.97 -12.15 -6.31
N ASP A 121 -6.41 -12.93 -7.30
CA ASP A 121 -6.39 -12.52 -8.70
C ASP A 121 -7.30 -11.32 -9.02
N ALA A 122 -8.44 -11.18 -8.34
CA ALA A 122 -9.29 -9.99 -8.47
C ALA A 122 -8.63 -8.75 -7.85
N ILE A 123 -8.02 -8.89 -6.67
CA ILE A 123 -7.28 -7.82 -5.99
C ILE A 123 -6.07 -7.38 -6.83
N SER A 124 -5.31 -8.32 -7.39
CA SER A 124 -4.16 -8.04 -8.25
C SER A 124 -4.57 -7.25 -9.49
N ARG A 125 -5.68 -7.61 -10.16
CA ARG A 125 -6.21 -6.84 -11.29
C ARG A 125 -6.69 -5.44 -10.89
N ALA A 126 -7.38 -5.32 -9.74
CA ALA A 126 -7.81 -4.02 -9.22
C ALA A 126 -6.61 -3.12 -8.93
N GLN A 127 -5.56 -3.66 -8.28
CA GLN A 127 -4.32 -2.94 -8.01
C GLN A 127 -3.60 -2.53 -9.30
N ALA A 128 -3.49 -3.42 -10.29
CA ALA A 128 -2.92 -3.09 -11.59
C ALA A 128 -3.69 -1.95 -12.27
N THR A 129 -5.02 -1.92 -12.16
CA THR A 129 -5.86 -0.84 -12.69
C THR A 129 -5.53 0.50 -12.03
N LEU A 130 -5.38 0.53 -10.71
CA LEU A 130 -4.97 1.73 -9.97
C LEU A 130 -3.57 2.22 -10.36
N VAL A 131 -2.59 1.31 -10.43
CA VAL A 131 -1.20 1.62 -10.81
C VAL A 131 -1.15 2.17 -12.24
N ASN A 132 -1.83 1.52 -13.19
CA ASN A 132 -1.89 1.95 -14.57
C ASN A 132 -2.59 3.31 -14.74
N PHE A 133 -3.57 3.62 -13.88
CA PHE A 133 -4.18 4.95 -13.86
C PHE A 133 -3.20 6.00 -13.33
N GLN A 134 -2.49 5.72 -12.24
CA GLN A 134 -1.49 6.63 -11.66
C GLN A 134 -0.38 6.99 -12.67
N HIS A 135 0.12 6.02 -13.43
CA HIS A 135 1.16 6.26 -14.44
C HIS A 135 0.75 7.25 -15.55
N LYS A 136 -0.57 7.44 -15.77
CA LYS A 136 -1.09 8.41 -16.75
C LYS A 136 -1.15 9.84 -16.21
N LEU A 137 -1.01 10.03 -14.89
CA LEU A 137 -1.09 11.35 -14.27
C LEU A 137 0.21 12.12 -14.47
N LYS A 138 0.11 13.37 -14.93
CA LYS A 138 1.26 14.28 -15.09
C LYS A 138 2.09 14.45 -13.82
N LEU A 139 1.44 14.31 -12.66
CA LEU A 139 2.13 14.42 -11.39
C LEU A 139 3.14 13.27 -11.23
N ALA A 140 2.76 12.03 -11.60
CA ALA A 140 3.62 10.86 -11.43
C ALA A 140 4.96 10.96 -12.16
N SER A 141 5.00 11.60 -13.33
CA SER A 141 6.24 11.77 -14.11
C SER A 141 7.29 12.69 -13.46
N TYR A 142 6.94 13.45 -12.42
CA TYR A 142 7.93 14.25 -11.67
C TYR A 142 8.75 13.40 -10.69
N TRP A 143 8.28 12.20 -10.34
CA TRP A 143 8.99 11.31 -9.41
C TRP A 143 9.96 10.39 -10.14
N GLY A 144 9.60 9.92 -11.34
CA GLY A 144 10.40 9.00 -12.14
C GLY A 144 9.78 8.71 -13.50
N ASP A 145 10.50 7.95 -14.33
CA ASP A 145 10.07 7.57 -15.68
C ASP A 145 9.28 6.25 -15.74
N GLY A 146 9.10 5.57 -14.59
CA GLY A 146 8.37 4.31 -14.49
C GLY A 146 9.23 3.08 -14.75
N SER A 147 10.55 3.24 -14.94
CA SER A 147 11.46 2.14 -15.30
C SER A 147 12.08 1.45 -14.09
N THR A 148 12.08 2.09 -12.91
CA THR A 148 12.71 1.55 -11.71
C THR A 148 11.73 1.35 -10.57
N SER A 149 12.08 0.44 -9.66
CA SER A 149 11.32 0.21 -8.43
C SER A 149 12.25 -0.18 -7.29
N SER A 150 11.83 0.12 -6.07
CA SER A 150 12.45 -0.36 -4.84
C SER A 150 11.56 -1.41 -4.21
N SER A 151 12.17 -2.50 -3.73
CA SER A 151 11.49 -3.59 -3.03
C SER A 151 11.88 -3.59 -1.57
N ASP A 152 10.90 -3.59 -0.67
CA ASP A 152 11.14 -3.66 0.77
C ASP A 152 10.14 -4.60 1.48
N GLY A 153 10.55 -5.14 2.62
CA GLY A 153 9.74 -6.02 3.46
C GLY A 153 9.23 -5.27 4.69
N MET A 154 7.93 -4.93 4.70
CA MET A 154 7.30 -4.39 5.90
C MET A 154 6.95 -5.51 6.85
N ARG A 155 7.50 -5.47 8.07
CA ARG A 155 7.22 -6.47 9.10
C ARG A 155 6.15 -5.98 10.06
N VAL A 156 5.08 -6.75 10.18
CA VAL A 156 3.96 -6.49 11.10
C VAL A 156 4.01 -7.51 12.23
N GLN A 157 4.03 -7.04 13.48
CA GLN A 157 3.97 -7.94 14.63
C GLN A 157 2.61 -8.62 14.70
N VAL A 158 2.61 -9.92 14.98
CA VAL A 158 1.40 -10.73 15.10
C VAL A 158 1.32 -11.19 16.55
N GLY A 159 0.34 -10.66 17.29
CA GLY A 159 0.15 -10.96 18.71
C GLY A 159 -0.50 -12.31 19.01
N VAL A 160 -0.98 -13.01 17.98
CA VAL A 160 -1.63 -14.33 18.09
C VAL A 160 -0.78 -15.43 17.48
N SER A 161 -1.01 -16.68 17.87
CA SER A 161 -0.37 -17.81 17.21
C SER A 161 -0.86 -17.90 15.76
N SER A 162 0.07 -17.79 14.81
CA SER A 162 -0.21 -17.86 13.37
C SER A 162 0.86 -18.69 12.67
N LEU A 163 0.43 -19.51 11.70
CA LEU A 163 1.34 -20.32 10.88
C LEU A 163 2.27 -19.45 10.03
N HIS A 164 1.85 -18.23 9.69
CA HIS A 164 2.59 -17.29 8.85
C HIS A 164 3.39 -16.25 9.66
N ALA A 165 3.53 -16.47 10.98
CA ALA A 165 4.27 -15.58 11.86
C ALA A 165 5.54 -16.26 12.39
N ASP A 166 6.69 -15.84 11.86
CA ASP A 166 8.01 -16.31 12.29
C ASP A 166 8.67 -15.34 13.25
N ALA A 167 9.75 -15.73 13.91
CA ALA A 167 10.61 -14.82 14.68
C ALA A 167 11.76 -14.33 13.79
N ASN A 168 12.08 -13.03 13.85
CA ASN A 168 13.22 -12.45 13.14
C ASN A 168 13.97 -11.46 14.05
N PRO A 169 15.18 -11.80 14.54
CA PRO A 169 15.95 -10.98 15.47
C PRO A 169 16.27 -9.56 14.97
N LEU A 170 16.30 -9.34 13.65
CA LEU A 170 16.51 -8.01 13.06
C LEU A 170 15.41 -7.02 13.48
N TYR A 171 14.20 -7.52 13.74
CA TYR A 171 13.01 -6.73 14.05
C TYR A 171 12.52 -6.93 15.50
N GLY A 172 13.40 -7.46 16.37
CA GLY A 172 13.11 -7.75 17.77
C GLY A 172 12.76 -9.22 18.02
N SER A 173 12.31 -9.52 19.24
CA SER A 173 12.05 -10.89 19.72
C SER A 173 10.64 -11.40 19.41
N GLY A 174 9.73 -10.53 18.95
CA GLY A 174 8.34 -10.88 18.66
C GLY A 174 8.17 -11.65 17.35
N LYS A 175 7.13 -12.49 17.30
CA LYS A 175 6.68 -13.10 16.04
C LYS A 175 5.98 -12.07 15.17
N GLY A 176 6.11 -12.22 13.86
CA GLY A 176 5.53 -11.30 12.89
C GLY A 176 5.51 -11.87 11.49
N ALA A 177 4.62 -11.32 10.67
CA ALA A 177 4.56 -11.60 9.24
C ALA A 177 5.33 -10.51 8.49
N THR A 178 6.08 -10.89 7.46
CA THR A 178 6.77 -9.95 6.59
C THR A 178 6.00 -9.85 5.28
N ILE A 179 5.52 -8.65 4.96
CA ILE A 179 4.83 -8.34 3.72
C ILE A 179 5.85 -7.74 2.78
N TYR A 180 6.13 -8.41 1.66
CA TYR A 180 7.01 -7.88 0.64
C TYR A 180 6.23 -6.94 -0.28
N ARG A 181 6.78 -5.75 -0.56
CA ARG A 181 6.12 -4.74 -1.38
C ARG A 181 7.10 -4.04 -2.30
N PHE A 182 6.64 -3.68 -3.48
CA PHE A 182 7.38 -2.88 -4.43
C PHE A 182 6.82 -1.46 -4.48
N THR A 183 7.70 -0.47 -4.56
CA THR A 183 7.37 0.93 -4.80
C THR A 183 8.06 1.36 -6.08
N SER A 184 7.30 1.72 -7.09
CA SER A 184 7.81 2.31 -8.33
C SER A 184 8.45 3.67 -8.06
N ASP A 185 9.40 4.06 -8.90
CA ASP A 185 9.92 5.42 -8.97
C ASP A 185 8.86 6.48 -9.32
N GLN A 186 7.65 6.09 -9.76
CA GLN A 186 6.48 6.95 -9.86
C GLN A 186 5.61 7.00 -8.60
N PHE A 187 6.14 6.50 -7.48
CA PHE A 187 5.50 6.46 -6.16
C PHE A 187 4.21 5.64 -6.10
N SER A 188 4.01 4.73 -7.07
CA SER A 188 2.94 3.73 -7.03
C SER A 188 3.44 2.51 -6.27
N SER A 189 2.57 1.87 -5.50
CA SER A 189 2.93 0.64 -4.80
C SER A 189 2.25 -0.58 -5.42
N PHE A 190 3.02 -1.59 -5.76
CA PHE A 190 2.54 -2.79 -6.43
C PHE A 190 3.02 -4.08 -5.75
N TYR A 191 2.32 -5.18 -6.05
CA TYR A 191 2.66 -6.53 -5.67
C TYR A 191 2.42 -7.42 -6.91
N THR A 192 3.23 -8.47 -7.08
CA THR A 192 3.16 -9.38 -8.23
C THR A 192 2.94 -10.80 -7.73
#